data_AF-A0A961Z0H1-F1
#
_entry.id   AF-A0A961Z0H1-F1
#
_cell.length_a   1.000
_cell.length_b   1.000
_cell.length_c   1.000
_cell.angle_alpha   90.00
_cell.angle_beta   90.00
_cell.angle_gamma   90.00
#
_symmetry.space_group_name_H-M   'P 1'
#
loop_
_entity.id
_entity.type
_entity.pdbx_description
1 polymer ?
#
loop_
_entity_poly.entity_id
_entity_poly.type
_entity_poly.pdbx_seq_one_letter_code
_entity_poly.pdbx_strand_id
1 'polypeptide(L)'
;MTDQSSANPRKTLADLLEVMAALRTPVTGCPWDLEQDFRSIAPYTIEEAYEVADAIARNDLPDLEEELGDLLLQVVYHARMAEEQGAFDFHDVANAVTRKMIRRHPHVFGTPEERAAGAQPDFWARIKAEEKAAKEELRRSLAERQAGHTTSGPKTSPNVSAATQARSGLPTRETSLLADVPLPLPALSRAIKLQDKAARVGFDWPSIRPVFDKMREELSELEEVAVSADPRGGGAQEPPSPQEMKRIEEELGDLLFVMANVARHLKLDPEAALRGANEKFQRRFLHIERRLAEIGKTPAESNLAEMDKLWDEARAADKTDGAPVKRSDRSDGI
;
A
#
# COMPACT_ATOMS: atom_id res chain seq x y z
N MET A 1 -50.18 12.95 -20.54
CA MET A 1 -48.85 12.32 -20.42
C MET A 1 -48.15 13.00 -19.25
N THR A 2 -48.26 12.39 -18.08
CA THR A 2 -47.64 12.87 -16.84
C THR A 2 -46.14 12.60 -16.90
N ASP A 3 -45.37 13.68 -16.86
CA ASP A 3 -43.93 13.68 -16.64
C ASP A 3 -43.65 13.15 -15.22
N GLN A 4 -43.26 11.87 -15.14
CA GLN A 4 -42.73 11.25 -13.92
C GLN A 4 -41.20 11.24 -13.98
N SER A 5 -40.59 12.42 -14.01
CA SER A 5 -39.21 12.60 -13.53
C SER A 5 -39.25 12.86 -12.02
N SER A 6 -39.58 11.84 -11.22
CA SER A 6 -39.25 11.87 -9.77
C SER A 6 -37.75 11.62 -9.63
N ALA A 7 -36.95 12.65 -9.90
CA ALA A 7 -35.51 12.59 -9.71
C ALA A 7 -35.22 12.47 -8.21
N ASN A 8 -34.65 11.33 -7.80
CA ASN A 8 -34.08 11.21 -6.46
C ASN A 8 -33.03 12.32 -6.28
N PRO A 9 -33.12 13.15 -5.23
CA PRO A 9 -32.17 14.22 -5.01
C PRO A 9 -30.76 13.65 -4.81
N ARG A 10 -29.74 14.31 -5.38
CA ARG A 10 -28.33 13.93 -5.16
C ARG A 10 -28.02 13.95 -3.68
N LYS A 11 -27.37 12.89 -3.22
CA LYS A 11 -26.90 12.74 -1.84
C LYS A 11 -25.63 13.54 -1.61
N THR A 12 -25.46 14.01 -0.39
CA THR A 12 -24.31 14.78 0.07
C THR A 12 -23.46 13.94 1.01
N LEU A 13 -22.28 14.45 1.38
CA LEU A 13 -21.48 13.84 2.43
C LEU A 13 -22.24 13.78 3.77
N ALA A 14 -23.10 14.76 4.06
CA ALA A 14 -23.90 14.73 5.29
C ALA A 14 -24.85 13.53 5.32
N ASP A 15 -25.49 13.20 4.19
CA ASP A 15 -26.33 12.00 4.07
C ASP A 15 -25.52 10.73 4.37
N LEU A 16 -24.28 10.63 3.86
CA LEU A 16 -23.41 9.47 4.10
C LEU A 16 -23.01 9.35 5.58
N LEU A 17 -22.68 10.47 6.24
CA LEU A 17 -22.38 10.49 7.68
C LEU A 17 -23.60 10.06 8.51
N GLU A 18 -24.80 10.52 8.14
CA GLU A 18 -26.05 10.12 8.79
C GLU A 18 -26.34 8.63 8.61
N VAL A 19 -26.13 8.09 7.40
CA VAL A 19 -26.26 6.64 7.13
C VAL A 19 -25.29 5.85 8.00
N MET A 20 -24.02 6.22 8.04
CA MET A 20 -23.02 5.52 8.86
C MET A 20 -23.36 5.58 10.36
N ALA A 21 -23.80 6.75 10.84
CA ALA A 21 -24.24 6.90 12.23
C ALA A 21 -25.45 6.00 12.54
N ALA A 22 -26.42 5.89 11.63
CA ALA A 22 -27.57 5.01 11.77
C ALA A 22 -27.15 3.52 11.78
N LEU A 23 -26.28 3.11 10.86
CA LEU A 23 -25.75 1.74 10.77
C LEU A 23 -25.01 1.33 12.06
N ARG A 24 -24.32 2.27 12.71
CA ARG A 24 -23.57 2.02 13.96
C ARG A 24 -24.29 2.45 15.23
N THR A 25 -25.58 2.77 15.16
CA THR A 25 -26.36 3.08 16.37
C THR A 25 -26.63 1.79 17.15
N PRO A 26 -26.29 1.70 18.46
CA PRO A 26 -26.59 0.51 19.25
C PRO A 26 -28.08 0.15 19.21
N VAL A 27 -28.39 -1.15 19.20
CA VAL A 27 -29.76 -1.72 19.15
C VAL A 27 -30.47 -1.57 17.80
N THR A 28 -30.42 -0.40 17.16
CA THR A 28 -31.15 -0.13 15.91
C THR A 28 -30.30 -0.27 14.65
N GLY A 29 -28.98 -0.26 14.80
CA GLY A 29 -28.03 -0.36 13.71
C GLY A 29 -27.86 -1.77 13.16
N CYS A 30 -27.01 -1.88 12.14
CA CYS A 30 -26.64 -3.15 11.54
C CYS A 30 -25.71 -3.92 12.49
N PRO A 31 -26.01 -5.19 12.84
CA PRO A 31 -25.17 -5.99 13.74
C PRO A 31 -23.74 -6.15 13.24
N TRP A 32 -23.57 -6.39 11.93
CA TRP A 32 -22.25 -6.53 11.33
C TRP A 32 -21.45 -5.24 11.47
N ASP A 33 -22.07 -4.10 11.21
CA ASP A 33 -21.37 -2.82 11.32
C ASP A 33 -20.93 -2.53 12.75
N LEU A 34 -21.83 -2.74 13.72
CA LEU A 34 -21.54 -2.54 15.15
C LEU A 34 -20.36 -3.39 15.66
N GLU A 35 -20.15 -4.59 15.10
CA GLU A 35 -19.05 -5.48 15.47
C GLU A 35 -17.67 -5.03 14.95
N GLN A 36 -17.63 -4.14 13.96
CA GLN A 36 -16.37 -3.72 13.35
C GLN A 36 -15.54 -2.79 14.24
N ASP A 37 -14.23 -2.93 14.14
CA ASP A 37 -13.23 -2.06 14.77
C ASP A 37 -12.22 -1.51 13.75
N PHE A 38 -11.28 -0.66 14.21
CA PHE A 38 -10.26 -0.09 13.32
C PHE A 38 -9.41 -1.15 12.59
N ARG A 39 -9.22 -2.33 13.18
CA ARG A 39 -8.38 -3.39 12.62
C ARG A 39 -9.15 -4.22 11.60
N SER A 40 -10.43 -4.47 11.84
CA SER A 40 -11.26 -5.23 10.90
C SER A 40 -11.56 -4.43 9.63
N ILE A 41 -11.66 -3.09 9.71
CA ILE A 41 -11.90 -2.22 8.55
C ILE A 41 -10.64 -1.90 7.74
N ALA A 42 -9.45 -1.94 8.37
CA ALA A 42 -8.21 -1.54 7.70
C ALA A 42 -7.86 -2.32 6.42
N PRO A 43 -8.08 -3.65 6.30
CA PRO A 43 -7.88 -4.40 5.07
C PRO A 43 -8.76 -3.87 3.92
N TYR A 44 -10.05 -3.64 4.15
CA TYR A 44 -10.96 -3.10 3.13
C TYR A 44 -10.50 -1.73 2.64
N THR A 45 -9.99 -0.87 3.52
CA THR A 45 -9.41 0.43 3.11
C THR A 45 -8.25 0.29 2.12
N ILE A 46 -7.48 -0.79 2.22
CA ILE A 46 -6.39 -1.07 1.29
C ILE A 46 -6.95 -1.61 -0.02
N GLU A 47 -7.90 -2.54 0.05
CA GLU A 47 -8.59 -3.13 -1.10
C GLU A 47 -9.23 -2.03 -1.97
N GLU A 48 -10.04 -1.13 -1.42
CA GLU A 48 -10.68 -0.05 -2.23
C GLU A 48 -9.65 0.90 -2.85
N ALA A 49 -8.50 1.13 -2.18
CA ALA A 49 -7.44 1.93 -2.77
C ALA A 49 -6.78 1.24 -3.98
N TYR A 50 -6.79 -0.09 -4.01
CA TYR A 50 -6.34 -0.89 -5.14
C TYR A 50 -7.37 -0.90 -6.27
N GLU A 51 -8.66 -1.00 -5.97
CA GLU A 51 -9.74 -0.94 -6.96
C GLU A 51 -9.80 0.44 -7.64
N VAL A 52 -9.67 1.53 -6.88
CA VAL A 52 -9.49 2.89 -7.45
C VAL A 52 -8.32 2.94 -8.43
N ALA A 53 -7.20 2.31 -8.09
CA ALA A 53 -6.03 2.29 -8.96
C ALA A 53 -6.25 1.45 -10.23
N ASP A 54 -7.01 0.36 -10.14
CA ASP A 54 -7.39 -0.50 -11.26
C ASP A 54 -8.36 0.23 -12.22
N ALA A 55 -9.40 0.88 -11.68
CA ALA A 55 -10.34 1.68 -12.47
C ALA A 55 -9.63 2.80 -13.26
N ILE A 56 -8.64 3.47 -12.65
CA ILE A 56 -7.77 4.45 -13.33
C ILE A 56 -6.97 3.78 -14.45
N ALA A 57 -6.37 2.62 -14.20
CA ALA A 57 -5.55 1.90 -15.19
C ALA A 57 -6.39 1.46 -16.40
N ARG A 58 -7.65 1.10 -16.19
CA ARG A 58 -8.62 0.76 -17.24
C ARG A 58 -9.26 1.98 -17.90
N ASN A 59 -9.01 3.18 -17.41
CA ASN A 59 -9.67 4.42 -17.84
C ASN A 59 -11.21 4.30 -17.77
N ASP A 60 -11.70 3.65 -16.72
CA ASP A 60 -13.12 3.36 -16.48
C ASP A 60 -13.69 4.38 -15.48
N LEU A 61 -14.33 5.42 -16.01
CA LEU A 61 -14.85 6.52 -15.18
C LEU A 61 -16.05 6.13 -14.31
N PRO A 62 -17.05 5.37 -14.80
CA PRO A 62 -18.14 4.86 -13.95
C PRO A 62 -17.62 4.07 -12.76
N ASP A 63 -16.69 3.16 -13.01
CA ASP A 63 -16.10 2.32 -11.97
C ASP A 63 -15.26 3.15 -10.99
N LEU A 64 -14.48 4.10 -11.51
CA LEU A 64 -13.74 5.05 -10.67
C LEU A 64 -14.66 5.86 -9.74
N GLU A 65 -15.86 6.24 -10.18
CA GLU A 65 -16.84 6.93 -9.33
C GLU A 65 -17.32 6.04 -8.19
N GLU A 66 -17.58 4.76 -8.45
CA GLU A 66 -17.98 3.75 -7.47
C GLU A 66 -16.87 3.51 -6.44
N GLU A 67 -15.66 3.20 -6.90
CA GLU A 67 -14.51 2.87 -6.05
C GLU A 67 -14.04 4.06 -5.20
N LEU A 68 -14.15 5.29 -5.72
CA LEU A 68 -13.90 6.49 -4.90
C LEU A 68 -14.96 6.68 -3.81
N GLY A 69 -16.19 6.23 -4.06
CA GLY A 69 -17.27 6.19 -3.08
C GLY A 69 -16.99 5.19 -1.97
N ASP A 70 -16.55 3.98 -2.33
CA ASP A 70 -16.22 2.93 -1.36
C ASP A 70 -14.99 3.30 -0.54
N LEU A 71 -13.95 3.86 -1.17
CA LEU A 71 -12.81 4.40 -0.43
C LEU A 71 -13.21 5.54 0.54
N LEU A 72 -14.14 6.42 0.13
CA LEU A 72 -14.69 7.45 1.01
C LEU A 72 -15.47 6.85 2.18
N LEU A 73 -16.25 5.79 1.93
CA LEU A 73 -16.99 5.06 2.96
C LEU A 73 -16.04 4.55 4.06
N GLN A 74 -14.87 4.00 3.69
CA GLN A 74 -13.87 3.54 4.68
C GLN A 74 -13.36 4.68 5.58
N VAL A 75 -13.15 5.88 5.04
CA VAL A 75 -12.77 7.07 5.83
C VAL A 75 -13.88 7.49 6.79
N VAL A 76 -15.14 7.50 6.31
CA VAL A 76 -16.32 7.79 7.12
C VAL A 76 -16.47 6.77 8.25
N TYR A 77 -16.24 5.49 7.98
CA TYR A 77 -16.30 4.39 8.94
C TYR A 77 -15.33 4.61 10.10
N HIS A 78 -14.05 4.85 9.78
CA HIS A 78 -13.02 5.11 10.80
C HIS A 78 -13.29 6.40 11.59
N ALA A 79 -13.76 7.46 10.93
CA ALA A 79 -14.13 8.69 11.59
C ALA A 79 -15.30 8.47 12.58
N ARG A 80 -16.30 7.67 12.20
CA ARG A 80 -17.42 7.34 13.08
C ARG A 80 -16.98 6.54 14.31
N MET A 81 -16.13 5.53 14.14
CA MET A 81 -15.56 4.76 15.25
C MET A 81 -14.70 5.62 16.19
N ALA A 82 -13.97 6.61 15.65
CA ALA A 82 -13.20 7.56 16.45
C ALA A 82 -14.10 8.53 17.22
N GLU A 83 -15.20 8.97 16.62
CA GLU A 83 -16.20 9.84 17.25
C GLU A 83 -16.90 9.12 18.41
N GLU A 84 -17.27 7.85 18.22
CA GLU A 84 -17.83 6.97 19.27
C GLU A 84 -16.91 6.86 20.50
N GLN A 85 -15.60 6.99 20.30
CA GLN A 85 -14.58 6.98 21.35
C GLN A 85 -14.23 8.39 21.88
N GLY A 86 -14.90 9.44 21.38
CA GLY A 86 -14.63 10.84 21.74
C GLY A 86 -13.25 11.34 21.30
N ALA A 87 -12.64 10.70 20.30
CA ALA A 87 -11.26 11.00 19.87
C ALA A 87 -11.20 12.13 18.82
N PHE A 88 -11.95 11.98 17.73
CA PHE A 88 -12.12 12.97 16.65
C PHE A 88 -13.28 12.56 15.75
N ASP A 89 -13.83 13.49 14.98
CA ASP A 89 -14.89 13.22 14.01
C ASP A 89 -14.40 13.38 12.55
N PHE A 90 -15.33 13.25 11.59
CA PHE A 90 -14.98 13.44 10.17
C PHE A 90 -14.56 14.88 9.86
N HIS A 91 -15.14 15.87 10.52
CA HIS A 91 -14.79 17.28 10.32
C HIS A 91 -13.36 17.56 10.77
N ASP A 92 -12.90 16.92 11.85
CA ASP A 92 -11.50 16.99 12.28
C ASP A 92 -10.54 16.40 11.25
N VAL A 93 -10.89 15.27 10.63
CA VAL A 93 -10.12 14.67 9.52
C VAL A 93 -10.02 15.64 8.34
N ALA A 94 -11.16 16.18 7.90
CA ALA A 94 -11.24 17.15 6.80
C ALA A 94 -10.45 18.44 7.11
N ASN A 95 -10.57 18.95 8.34
CA ASN A 95 -9.85 20.14 8.80
C ASN A 95 -8.34 19.90 8.88
N ALA A 96 -7.91 18.72 9.34
CA ALA A 96 -6.50 18.35 9.40
C ALA A 96 -5.86 18.32 8.01
N VAL A 97 -6.49 17.69 7.02
CA VAL A 97 -5.97 17.68 5.65
C VAL A 97 -6.05 19.05 4.99
N THR A 98 -7.13 19.80 5.21
CA THR A 98 -7.33 21.15 4.63
C THR A 98 -6.26 22.13 5.11
N ARG A 99 -6.05 22.26 6.43
CA ARG A 99 -4.99 23.12 6.99
C ARG A 99 -3.61 22.73 6.48
N LYS A 100 -3.34 21.42 6.40
CA LYS A 100 -2.08 20.88 5.88
C LYS A 100 -1.89 21.25 4.40
N MET A 101 -2.92 21.15 3.57
CA MET A 101 -2.85 21.50 2.15
C MET A 101 -2.67 23.01 1.96
N ILE A 102 -3.40 23.84 2.69
CA ILE A 102 -3.22 25.31 2.68
C ILE A 102 -1.77 25.67 3.02
N ARG A 103 -1.25 25.15 4.13
CA ARG A 103 0.13 25.41 4.56
C ARG A 103 1.18 24.96 3.54
N ARG A 104 0.95 23.83 2.87
CA ARG A 104 1.90 23.27 1.88
C ARG A 104 1.88 23.97 0.52
N HIS A 105 0.91 24.85 0.27
CA HIS A 105 0.74 25.54 -1.01
C HIS A 105 0.62 27.06 -0.81
N PRO A 106 1.62 27.75 -0.21
CA PRO A 106 1.58 29.20 -0.09
C PRO A 106 1.66 29.89 -1.45
N HIS A 107 2.19 29.22 -2.47
CA HIS A 107 2.11 29.70 -3.86
C HIS A 107 0.67 29.79 -4.40
N VAL A 108 -0.30 29.15 -3.73
CA VAL A 108 -1.74 29.28 -4.01
C VAL A 108 -2.44 30.11 -2.92
N PHE A 109 -2.17 29.84 -1.65
CA PHE A 109 -2.95 30.37 -0.51
C PHE A 109 -2.20 31.39 0.38
N GLY A 110 -0.94 31.66 0.09
CA GLY A 110 -0.06 32.52 0.87
C GLY A 110 -0.16 34.01 0.51
N THR A 111 0.86 34.77 0.93
CA THR A 111 0.96 36.21 0.64
C THR A 111 1.19 36.47 -0.86
N PRO A 112 0.97 37.70 -1.37
CA PRO A 112 1.28 38.04 -2.75
C PRO A 112 2.71 37.68 -3.18
N GLU A 113 3.68 37.85 -2.28
CA GLU A 113 5.09 37.51 -2.52
C GLU A 113 5.28 36.00 -2.66
N GLU A 114 4.66 35.22 -1.77
CA GLU A 114 4.72 33.75 -1.82
C GLU A 114 4.05 33.18 -3.08
N ARG A 115 2.95 33.80 -3.54
CA ARG A 115 2.29 33.44 -4.81
C ARG A 115 3.14 33.78 -6.02
N ALA A 116 3.79 34.93 -6.02
CA ALA A 116 4.69 35.35 -7.10
C ALA A 116 5.94 34.46 -7.18
N ALA A 117 6.43 33.93 -6.05
CA ALA A 117 7.60 33.05 -6.00
C ALA A 117 7.39 31.67 -6.66
N GLY A 118 6.14 31.28 -6.94
CA GLY A 118 5.79 30.03 -7.61
C GLY A 118 6.01 28.76 -6.76
N ALA A 119 5.67 27.61 -7.33
CA ALA A 119 5.86 26.32 -6.65
C ALA A 119 7.35 25.93 -6.65
N GLN A 120 7.99 25.98 -5.49
CA GLN A 120 9.38 25.54 -5.32
C GLN A 120 9.47 24.11 -4.76
N PRO A 121 10.21 23.18 -5.40
CA PRO A 121 10.31 21.78 -4.96
C PRO A 121 10.86 21.59 -3.54
N ASP A 122 11.88 22.37 -3.16
CA ASP A 122 12.56 22.25 -1.87
C ASP A 122 11.67 22.67 -0.68
N PHE A 123 10.70 23.53 -0.96
CA PHE A 123 9.76 24.03 0.04
C PHE A 123 8.91 22.90 0.65
N TRP A 124 8.50 21.94 -0.18
CA TRP A 124 7.66 20.83 0.25
C TRP A 124 8.40 19.84 1.16
N ALA A 125 9.69 19.61 0.88
CA ALA A 125 10.56 18.80 1.71
C ALA A 125 10.75 19.43 3.09
N ARG A 126 10.96 20.76 3.14
CA ARG A 126 11.11 21.51 4.39
C ARG A 126 9.87 21.46 5.28
N ILE A 127 8.69 21.77 4.74
CA ILE A 127 7.44 21.73 5.53
C ILE A 127 7.17 20.31 6.05
N LYS A 128 7.44 19.28 5.24
CA LYS A 128 7.30 17.89 5.69
C LYS A 128 8.20 17.57 6.89
N ALA A 129 9.44 18.08 6.90
CA ALA A 129 10.38 17.87 7.99
C ALA A 129 9.90 18.57 9.28
N GLU A 130 9.44 19.82 9.18
CA GLU A 130 8.88 20.58 10.30
C GLU A 130 7.63 19.90 10.89
N GLU A 131 6.72 19.41 10.04
CA GLU A 131 5.54 18.66 10.46
C GLU A 131 5.88 17.37 11.19
N LYS A 132 6.90 16.65 10.71
CA LYS A 132 7.35 15.42 11.35
C LYS A 132 7.90 15.71 12.75
N ALA A 133 8.75 16.72 12.88
CA ALA A 133 9.30 17.15 14.16
C ALA A 133 8.20 17.57 15.15
N ALA A 134 7.21 18.35 14.69
CA ALA A 134 6.09 18.77 15.53
C ALA A 134 5.21 17.58 16.02
N LYS A 135 5.00 16.57 15.16
CA LYS A 135 4.27 15.35 15.54
C LYS A 135 5.05 14.49 16.53
N GLU A 136 6.36 14.37 16.35
CA GLU A 136 7.24 13.65 17.29
C GLU A 136 7.24 14.32 18.66
N GLU A 137 7.29 15.66 18.70
CA GLU A 137 7.19 16.44 19.94
C GLU A 137 5.84 16.23 20.63
N LEU A 138 4.73 16.30 19.87
CA LEU A 138 3.40 16.05 20.42
C LEU A 138 3.28 14.63 20.99
N ARG A 139 3.75 13.62 20.26
CA ARG A 139 3.78 12.21 20.73
C ARG A 139 4.59 12.07 22.00
N ARG A 140 5.76 12.69 22.08
CA ARG A 140 6.61 12.69 23.28
C ARG A 140 5.88 13.31 24.46
N SER A 141 5.26 14.47 24.27
CA SER A 141 4.51 15.17 25.33
C SER A 141 3.31 14.35 25.84
N LEU A 142 2.62 13.62 24.95
CA LEU A 142 1.51 12.73 25.33
C LEU A 142 2.00 11.51 26.11
N ALA A 143 3.11 10.90 25.67
CA ALA A 143 3.74 9.78 26.37
C ALA A 143 4.24 10.18 27.77
N GLU A 144 4.83 11.37 27.93
CA GLU A 144 5.26 11.92 29.22
C GLU A 144 4.08 12.16 30.16
N ARG A 145 2.95 12.66 29.65
CA ARG A 145 1.71 12.85 30.43
C ARG A 145 1.11 11.51 30.89
N GLN A 146 1.15 10.49 30.04
CA GLN A 146 0.68 9.14 30.41
C GLN A 146 1.61 8.47 31.44
N ALA A 147 2.92 8.65 31.33
CA ALA A 147 3.88 8.13 32.31
C ALA A 147 3.74 8.83 33.68
N GLY A 148 3.53 10.14 33.70
CA GLY A 148 3.37 10.93 34.93
C GLY A 148 2.09 10.63 35.73
N HIS A 149 1.09 9.98 35.14
CA HIS A 149 -0.16 9.59 35.82
C HIS A 149 -0.04 8.27 36.59
N THR A 150 1.08 7.55 36.47
CA THR A 150 1.29 6.23 37.14
C THR A 150 2.01 6.31 38.49
N THR A 151 2.34 7.50 39.00
CA THR A 151 3.10 7.68 40.27
C THR A 151 2.27 8.24 41.43
N SER A 152 1.07 7.71 41.68
CA SER A 152 0.31 7.96 42.93
C SER A 152 -0.36 6.70 43.48
N GLY A 153 0.46 5.75 43.94
CA GLY A 153 0.05 4.62 44.78
C GLY A 153 0.90 4.59 46.06
N PRO A 154 0.36 4.13 47.21
CA PRO A 154 0.99 4.33 48.51
C PRO A 154 2.30 3.55 48.64
N LYS A 155 3.32 4.23 49.18
CA LYS A 155 4.64 3.67 49.48
C LYS A 155 4.50 2.54 50.51
N THR A 156 4.80 1.31 50.10
CA THR A 156 5.21 0.23 51.00
C THR A 156 6.59 -0.30 50.58
N SER A 157 7.34 -0.72 51.60
CA SER A 157 8.79 -0.92 51.71
C SER A 157 9.48 -1.82 50.66
N PRO A 158 10.83 -1.73 50.54
CA PRO A 158 11.56 -2.20 49.38
C PRO A 158 11.83 -3.70 49.49
N ASN A 159 11.53 -4.45 48.43
CA ASN A 159 12.06 -5.80 48.27
C ASN A 159 13.08 -5.84 47.14
N VAL A 160 14.18 -6.51 47.43
CA VAL A 160 15.45 -6.48 46.74
C VAL A 160 15.43 -7.56 45.65
N SER A 161 15.32 -7.16 44.38
CA SER A 161 15.86 -7.92 43.23
C SER A 161 15.94 -7.13 41.91
N ALA A 162 15.91 -5.79 41.94
CA ALA A 162 16.06 -4.96 40.74
C ALA A 162 17.55 -4.73 40.37
N ALA A 163 18.33 -5.80 40.29
CA ALA A 163 19.71 -5.77 39.85
C ALA A 163 19.95 -6.87 38.81
N THR A 164 19.42 -6.69 37.60
CA THR A 164 19.95 -7.32 36.35
C THR A 164 19.42 -6.65 35.06
N GLN A 165 18.35 -5.84 35.06
CA GLN A 165 17.89 -5.15 33.85
C GLN A 165 18.49 -3.75 33.70
N ALA A 166 19.80 -3.67 33.50
CA ALA A 166 20.48 -2.44 33.08
C ALA A 166 21.64 -2.73 32.14
N ARG A 167 21.45 -3.62 31.15
CA ARG A 167 22.37 -3.79 30.01
C ARG A 167 21.64 -4.30 28.76
N SER A 168 20.91 -3.41 28.10
CA SER A 168 20.87 -3.45 26.64
C SER A 168 20.61 -2.03 26.16
N GLY A 169 21.66 -1.31 25.75
CA GLY A 169 21.52 -0.07 24.96
C GLY A 169 20.97 -0.34 23.55
N LEU A 170 20.16 -1.39 23.39
CA LEU A 170 19.51 -1.75 22.15
C LEU A 170 18.25 -0.87 22.02
N PRO A 171 18.04 -0.23 20.86
CA PRO A 171 16.87 0.61 20.64
C PRO A 171 15.59 -0.22 20.85
N THR A 172 14.66 0.32 21.62
CA THR A 172 13.30 -0.21 21.74
C THR A 172 12.55 0.03 20.43
N ARG A 173 11.45 -0.71 20.20
CA ARG A 173 10.60 -0.53 19.00
C ARG A 173 10.11 0.93 18.84
N GLU A 174 10.00 1.67 19.93
CA GLU A 174 9.60 3.08 19.98
C GLU A 174 10.74 4.07 19.67
N THR A 175 12.00 3.64 19.79
CA THR A 175 13.21 4.46 19.53
C THR A 175 13.98 4.03 18.27
N SER A 176 13.48 3.02 17.55
CA SER A 176 14.11 2.53 16.31
C SER A 176 13.90 3.50 15.14
N LEU A 177 14.94 3.71 14.32
CA LEU A 177 14.88 4.46 13.07
C LEU A 177 13.71 4.02 12.17
N LEU A 178 13.40 2.72 12.20
CA LEU A 178 12.39 2.09 11.36
C LEU A 178 10.97 2.11 11.99
N ALA A 179 10.80 2.63 13.21
CA ALA A 179 9.54 2.57 13.96
C ALA A 179 8.34 3.17 13.21
N ASP A 180 8.53 4.26 12.44
CA ASP A 180 7.42 4.89 11.70
C ASP A 180 7.07 4.23 10.35
N VAL A 181 7.62 3.07 10.00
CA VAL A 181 7.18 2.39 8.77
C VAL A 181 5.83 1.72 9.05
N PRO A 182 4.74 2.12 8.37
CA PRO A 182 3.44 1.53 8.62
C PRO A 182 3.47 0.02 8.34
N LEU A 183 2.96 -0.76 9.28
CA LEU A 183 2.76 -2.20 9.13
C LEU A 183 1.72 -2.60 8.07
N PRO A 184 0.59 -1.89 7.87
CA PRO A 184 -0.44 -2.31 6.92
C PRO A 184 -0.07 -2.02 5.46
N LEU A 185 1.20 -1.73 5.16
CA LEU A 185 1.62 -1.56 3.77
C LEU A 185 1.83 -2.92 3.11
N PRO A 186 1.48 -3.05 1.82
CA PRO A 186 1.90 -4.14 0.98
C PRO A 186 3.41 -4.41 1.12
N ALA A 187 3.81 -5.68 1.06
CA ALA A 187 5.13 -6.12 1.47
C ALA A 187 6.26 -5.43 0.68
N LEU A 188 6.13 -5.29 -0.65
CA LEU A 188 7.17 -4.67 -1.48
C LEU A 188 7.22 -3.14 -1.27
N SER A 189 6.06 -2.51 -1.15
CA SER A 189 5.96 -1.09 -0.76
C SER A 189 6.58 -0.83 0.62
N ARG A 190 6.39 -1.74 1.56
CA ARG A 190 6.98 -1.68 2.90
C ARG A 190 8.50 -1.84 2.85
N ALA A 191 9.00 -2.80 2.05
CA ALA A 191 10.43 -3.00 1.83
C ALA A 191 11.12 -1.73 1.30
N ILE A 192 10.53 -1.06 0.31
CA ILE A 192 11.03 0.22 -0.20
C ILE A 192 11.11 1.27 0.92
N LYS A 193 10.07 1.41 1.75
CA LYS A 193 10.10 2.40 2.85
C LYS A 193 11.15 2.08 3.92
N LEU A 194 11.38 0.81 4.21
CA LEU A 194 12.45 0.38 5.13
C LEU A 194 13.82 0.78 4.55
N GLN A 195 14.04 0.51 3.27
CA GLN A 195 15.28 0.84 2.56
C GLN A 195 15.50 2.35 2.44
N ASP A 196 14.47 3.13 2.09
CA ASP A 196 14.52 4.60 2.06
C ASP A 196 14.89 5.20 3.42
N LYS A 197 14.43 4.57 4.52
CA LYS A 197 14.80 5.01 5.86
C LYS A 197 16.25 4.66 6.20
N ALA A 198 16.70 3.47 5.86
CA ALA A 198 18.09 3.06 6.06
C ALA A 198 19.05 3.94 5.23
N ALA A 199 18.67 4.28 4.00
CA ALA A 199 19.45 5.14 3.12
C ALA A 199 19.70 6.54 3.70
N ARG A 200 18.77 7.08 4.50
CA ARG A 200 18.92 8.40 5.15
C ARG A 200 20.07 8.46 6.15
N VAL A 201 20.49 7.33 6.70
CA VAL A 201 21.66 7.24 7.60
C VAL A 201 22.92 6.75 6.87
N GLY A 202 22.90 6.75 5.53
CA GLY A 202 24.02 6.32 4.69
C GLY A 202 24.11 4.81 4.48
N PHE A 203 23.12 4.03 4.93
CA PHE A 203 23.04 2.61 4.64
C PHE A 203 22.33 2.41 3.29
N ASP A 204 23.04 2.70 2.21
CA ASP A 204 22.55 2.54 0.83
C ASP A 204 23.70 2.18 -0.14
N TRP A 205 23.35 1.53 -1.24
CA TRP A 205 24.29 1.30 -2.33
C TRP A 205 24.41 2.54 -3.22
N PRO A 206 25.62 2.90 -3.67
CA PRO A 206 25.84 4.12 -4.45
C PRO A 206 25.30 4.05 -5.89
N SER A 207 25.02 2.83 -6.38
CA SER A 207 24.47 2.60 -7.73
C SER A 207 23.68 1.30 -7.77
N ILE A 208 22.95 1.09 -8.87
CA ILE A 208 22.14 -0.11 -9.06
C ILE A 208 22.95 -1.39 -9.32
N ARG A 209 24.22 -1.27 -9.77
CA ARG A 209 25.02 -2.43 -10.16
C ARG A 209 25.28 -3.39 -8.98
N PRO A 210 25.77 -2.92 -7.81
CA PRO A 210 25.88 -3.74 -6.61
C PRO A 210 24.57 -4.40 -6.18
N VAL A 211 23.42 -3.77 -6.42
CA VAL A 211 22.11 -4.34 -6.11
C VAL A 211 21.82 -5.56 -6.98
N PHE A 212 22.14 -5.50 -8.28
CA PHE A 212 22.05 -6.66 -9.17
C PHE A 212 23.05 -7.76 -8.81
N ASP A 213 24.23 -7.40 -8.30
CA ASP A 213 25.21 -8.39 -7.85
C ASP A 213 24.68 -9.13 -6.60
N LYS A 214 24.11 -8.41 -5.62
CA LYS A 214 23.42 -9.01 -4.47
C LYS A 214 22.19 -9.83 -4.88
N MET A 215 21.41 -9.39 -5.86
CA MET A 215 20.26 -10.16 -6.37
C MET A 215 20.67 -11.52 -6.95
N ARG A 216 21.85 -11.62 -7.57
CA ARG A 216 22.37 -12.92 -8.05
C ARG A 216 22.83 -13.80 -6.88
N GLU A 217 23.40 -13.22 -5.84
CA GLU A 217 23.76 -13.92 -4.60
C GLU A 217 22.52 -14.53 -3.94
N GLU A 218 21.47 -13.72 -3.67
CA GLU A 218 20.20 -14.22 -3.08
C GLU A 218 19.53 -15.29 -3.95
N LEU A 219 19.61 -15.13 -5.29
CA LEU A 219 19.08 -16.14 -6.21
C LEU A 219 19.85 -17.46 -6.10
N SER A 220 21.18 -17.41 -5.99
CA SER A 220 22.00 -18.61 -5.78
C SER A 220 21.71 -19.28 -4.43
N GLU A 221 21.56 -18.50 -3.36
CA GLU A 221 21.22 -19.02 -2.03
C GLU A 221 19.82 -19.69 -2.04
N LEU A 222 18.83 -19.09 -2.70
CA LEU A 222 17.52 -19.70 -2.89
C LEU A 222 17.58 -20.97 -3.75
N GLU A 223 18.33 -20.96 -4.86
CA GLU A 223 18.50 -22.13 -5.73
C GLU A 223 19.10 -23.32 -4.96
N GLU A 224 20.12 -23.07 -4.12
CA GLU A 224 20.76 -24.09 -3.30
C GLU A 224 19.78 -24.83 -2.38
N VAL A 225 18.84 -24.10 -1.76
CA VAL A 225 17.87 -24.71 -0.83
C VAL A 225 16.61 -25.23 -1.52
N ALA A 226 16.15 -24.58 -2.60
CA ALA A 226 14.88 -24.89 -3.24
C ALA A 226 14.97 -26.06 -4.23
N VAL A 227 16.09 -26.21 -4.96
CA VAL A 227 16.25 -27.28 -5.96
C VAL A 227 16.21 -28.66 -5.29
N SER A 228 16.87 -28.82 -4.14
CA SER A 228 16.82 -30.06 -3.37
C SER A 228 15.44 -30.37 -2.79
N ALA A 229 14.58 -29.36 -2.64
CA ALA A 229 13.26 -29.49 -2.05
C ALA A 229 12.13 -29.65 -3.09
N ASP A 230 12.41 -29.57 -4.39
CA ASP A 230 11.39 -29.70 -5.44
C ASP A 230 10.90 -31.17 -5.58
N PRO A 231 9.63 -31.46 -5.24
CA PRO A 231 9.07 -32.80 -5.37
C PRO A 231 8.85 -33.24 -6.83
N ARG A 232 8.86 -32.32 -7.80
CA ARG A 232 8.65 -32.61 -9.23
C ARG A 232 9.95 -32.84 -10.01
N GLY A 233 11.07 -32.30 -9.52
CA GLY A 233 12.39 -32.41 -10.15
C GLY A 233 13.08 -33.77 -9.99
N GLY A 234 12.46 -34.72 -9.27
CA GLY A 234 13.01 -36.07 -9.06
C GLY A 234 14.14 -36.15 -8.02
N GLY A 235 14.50 -35.03 -7.38
CA GLY A 235 15.54 -34.96 -6.35
C GLY A 235 15.04 -35.19 -4.92
N ALA A 236 13.82 -34.77 -4.60
CA ALA A 236 13.23 -34.95 -3.27
C ALA A 236 12.47 -36.29 -3.17
N GLN A 237 12.95 -37.20 -2.33
CA GLN A 237 12.28 -38.47 -2.02
C GLN A 237 11.17 -38.32 -0.97
N GLU A 238 11.26 -37.27 -0.15
CA GLU A 238 10.30 -36.92 0.89
C GLU A 238 10.02 -35.40 0.86
N PRO A 239 8.84 -34.95 1.29
CA PRO A 239 8.56 -33.52 1.40
C PRO A 239 9.55 -32.84 2.37
N PRO A 240 9.95 -31.58 2.10
CA PRO A 240 10.91 -30.85 2.92
C PRO A 240 10.41 -30.72 4.37
N SER A 241 11.33 -30.86 5.32
CA SER A 241 11.06 -30.67 6.74
C SER A 241 10.64 -29.22 7.04
N PRO A 242 9.97 -28.94 8.18
CA PRO A 242 9.61 -27.58 8.56
C PRO A 242 10.79 -26.61 8.64
N GLN A 243 11.99 -27.11 8.96
CA GLN A 243 13.20 -26.31 9.01
C GLN A 243 13.75 -25.98 7.62
N GLU A 244 13.65 -26.91 6.67
CA GLU A 244 13.99 -26.66 5.27
C GLU A 244 13.01 -25.68 4.63
N MET A 245 11.71 -25.88 4.87
CA MET A 245 10.68 -24.94 4.42
C MET A 245 10.91 -23.53 4.95
N LYS A 246 11.28 -23.38 6.23
CA LYS A 246 11.60 -22.07 6.81
C LYS A 246 12.80 -21.41 6.15
N ARG A 247 13.85 -22.17 5.83
CA ARG A 247 15.02 -21.64 5.11
C ARG A 247 14.64 -21.19 3.70
N ILE A 248 13.89 -22.01 2.96
CA ILE A 248 13.39 -21.63 1.62
C ILE A 248 12.56 -20.34 1.68
N GLU A 249 11.71 -20.19 2.71
CA GLU A 249 10.93 -18.98 2.93
C GLU A 249 11.82 -17.75 3.24
N GLU A 250 12.86 -17.91 4.05
CA GLU A 250 13.84 -16.86 4.37
C GLU A 250 14.57 -16.39 3.11
N GLU A 251 15.15 -17.30 2.32
CA GLU A 251 15.89 -16.96 1.08
C GLU A 251 14.98 -16.32 0.02
N LEU A 252 13.73 -16.81 -0.11
CA LEU A 252 12.75 -16.19 -1.00
C LEU A 252 12.41 -14.76 -0.55
N GLY A 253 12.29 -14.55 0.77
CA GLY A 253 12.06 -13.25 1.36
C GLY A 253 13.19 -12.25 1.07
N ASP A 254 14.44 -12.69 1.19
CA ASP A 254 15.61 -11.86 0.94
C ASP A 254 15.76 -11.51 -0.55
N LEU A 255 15.51 -12.47 -1.47
CA LEU A 255 15.43 -12.19 -2.90
C LEU A 255 14.37 -11.13 -3.23
N LEU A 256 13.15 -11.26 -2.68
CA LEU A 256 12.08 -10.28 -2.87
C LEU A 256 12.45 -8.91 -2.30
N PHE A 257 13.14 -8.86 -1.16
CA PHE A 257 13.62 -7.62 -0.56
C PHE A 257 14.64 -6.92 -1.47
N VAL A 258 15.56 -7.67 -2.07
CA VAL A 258 16.53 -7.11 -3.04
C VAL A 258 15.84 -6.67 -4.34
N MET A 259 14.82 -7.39 -4.83
CA MET A 259 14.01 -6.96 -5.98
C MET A 259 13.30 -5.62 -5.71
N ALA A 260 12.74 -5.42 -4.51
CA ALA A 260 12.17 -4.14 -4.11
C ALA A 260 13.22 -3.02 -4.14
N ASN A 261 14.48 -3.33 -3.81
CA ASN A 261 15.58 -2.38 -3.88
C ASN A 261 15.93 -1.98 -5.32
N VAL A 262 15.88 -2.93 -6.27
CA VAL A 262 16.01 -2.62 -7.71
C VAL A 262 14.93 -1.62 -8.14
N ALA A 263 13.67 -1.87 -7.75
CA ALA A 263 12.56 -0.96 -8.05
C ALA A 263 12.78 0.44 -7.44
N ARG A 264 13.24 0.51 -6.17
CA ARG A 264 13.57 1.77 -5.49
C ARG A 264 14.65 2.58 -6.23
N HIS A 265 15.74 1.95 -6.65
CA HIS A 265 16.80 2.62 -7.43
C HIS A 265 16.31 3.17 -8.77
N LEU A 266 15.35 2.49 -9.41
CA LEU A 266 14.72 2.92 -10.66
C LEU A 266 13.52 3.86 -10.46
N LYS A 267 13.15 4.16 -9.21
CA LYS A 267 11.97 4.95 -8.84
C LYS A 267 10.67 4.37 -9.39
N LEU A 268 10.58 3.04 -9.40
CA LEU A 268 9.40 2.30 -9.79
C LEU A 268 8.61 1.86 -8.56
N ASP A 269 7.29 1.77 -8.70
CA ASP A 269 6.43 1.10 -7.73
C ASP A 269 6.38 -0.41 -8.07
N PRO A 270 6.97 -1.29 -7.24
CA PRO A 270 7.02 -2.72 -7.51
C PRO A 270 5.63 -3.38 -7.44
N GLU A 271 4.69 -2.84 -6.64
CA GLU A 271 3.32 -3.35 -6.58
C GLU A 271 2.57 -3.03 -7.88
N ALA A 272 2.75 -1.81 -8.40
CA ALA A 272 2.20 -1.44 -9.72
C ALA A 272 2.82 -2.25 -10.86
N ALA A 273 4.14 -2.47 -10.82
CA ALA A 273 4.85 -3.28 -11.82
C ALA A 273 4.34 -4.74 -11.83
N LEU A 274 4.12 -5.32 -10.66
CA LEU A 274 3.59 -6.68 -10.53
C LEU A 274 2.13 -6.76 -10.98
N ARG A 275 1.28 -5.79 -10.63
CA ARG A 275 -0.10 -5.70 -11.14
C ARG A 275 -0.15 -5.71 -12.67
N GLY A 276 0.63 -4.86 -13.33
CA GLY A 276 0.69 -4.84 -14.79
C GLY A 276 1.24 -6.14 -15.40
N ALA A 277 2.10 -6.87 -14.68
CA ALA A 277 2.55 -8.20 -15.10
C ALA A 277 1.43 -9.25 -14.97
N ASN A 278 0.64 -9.20 -13.89
CA ASN A 278 -0.50 -10.08 -13.65
C ASN A 278 -1.61 -9.87 -14.69
N GLU A 279 -1.99 -8.62 -14.96
CA GLU A 279 -2.97 -8.30 -16.00
C GLU A 279 -2.54 -8.83 -17.38
N LYS A 280 -1.25 -8.67 -17.71
CA LYS A 280 -0.68 -9.19 -18.96
C LYS A 280 -0.75 -10.72 -19.01
N PHE A 281 -0.47 -11.40 -17.91
CA PHE A 281 -0.64 -12.85 -17.82
C PHE A 281 -2.11 -13.24 -18.04
N GLN A 282 -3.04 -12.59 -17.34
CA GLN A 282 -4.48 -12.84 -17.48
C GLN A 282 -4.97 -12.63 -18.91
N ARG A 283 -4.63 -11.51 -19.55
CA ARG A 283 -5.00 -11.24 -20.96
C ARG A 283 -4.51 -12.32 -21.91
N ARG A 284 -3.27 -12.79 -21.73
CA ARG A 284 -2.69 -13.87 -22.54
C ARG A 284 -3.36 -15.20 -22.29
N PHE A 285 -3.64 -15.52 -21.03
CA PHE A 285 -4.32 -16.75 -20.69
C PHE A 285 -5.76 -16.77 -21.22
N LEU A 286 -6.49 -15.66 -21.12
CA LEU A 286 -7.81 -15.48 -21.75
C LEU A 286 -7.76 -15.66 -23.27
N HIS A 287 -6.67 -15.23 -23.92
CA HIS A 287 -6.47 -15.52 -25.34
C HIS A 287 -6.35 -17.03 -25.59
N ILE A 288 -5.56 -17.76 -24.79
CA ILE A 288 -5.44 -19.22 -24.87
C ILE A 288 -6.82 -19.87 -24.71
N GLU A 289 -7.58 -19.49 -23.68
CA GLU A 289 -8.92 -20.03 -23.42
C GLU A 289 -9.87 -19.80 -24.60
N ARG A 290 -9.90 -18.60 -25.18
CA ARG A 290 -10.72 -18.31 -26.37
C ARG A 290 -10.34 -19.19 -27.55
N ARG A 291 -9.04 -19.35 -27.81
CA ARG A 291 -8.54 -20.14 -28.96
C ARG A 291 -8.76 -21.64 -28.79
N LEU A 292 -8.69 -22.16 -27.57
CA LEU A 292 -9.06 -23.54 -27.28
C LEU A 292 -10.58 -23.73 -27.43
N ALA A 293 -11.39 -22.77 -26.96
CA ALA A 293 -12.84 -22.84 -27.09
C ALA A 293 -13.31 -22.86 -28.56
N GLU A 294 -12.64 -22.13 -29.46
CA GLU A 294 -12.90 -22.16 -30.91
C GLU A 294 -12.78 -23.56 -31.53
N ILE A 295 -11.91 -24.41 -30.98
CA ILE A 295 -11.71 -25.80 -31.40
C ILE A 295 -12.42 -26.80 -30.49
N GLY A 296 -13.31 -26.33 -29.61
CA GLY A 296 -14.10 -27.16 -28.71
C GLY A 296 -13.30 -27.82 -27.59
N LYS A 297 -12.16 -27.24 -27.19
CA LYS A 297 -11.33 -27.72 -26.09
C LYS A 297 -11.32 -26.75 -24.91
N THR A 298 -11.05 -27.28 -23.74
CA THR A 298 -10.68 -26.53 -22.54
C THR A 298 -9.17 -26.58 -22.28
N PRO A 299 -8.60 -25.68 -21.45
CA PRO A 299 -7.19 -25.76 -21.05
C PRO A 299 -6.79 -27.11 -20.43
N ALA A 300 -7.70 -27.74 -19.67
CA ALA A 300 -7.47 -29.04 -19.04
C ALA A 300 -7.36 -30.19 -20.04
N GLU A 301 -7.92 -30.04 -21.24
CA GLU A 301 -7.86 -31.01 -22.34
C GLU A 301 -6.71 -30.72 -23.32
N SER A 302 -5.93 -29.68 -23.05
CA SER A 302 -4.76 -29.27 -23.82
C SER A 302 -3.46 -29.79 -23.18
N ASN A 303 -2.35 -29.63 -23.88
CA ASN A 303 -1.01 -29.92 -23.37
C ASN A 303 -0.14 -28.66 -23.38
N LEU A 304 0.99 -28.71 -22.67
CA LEU A 304 1.88 -27.56 -22.53
C LEU A 304 2.38 -27.03 -23.88
N ALA A 305 2.70 -27.91 -24.83
CA ALA A 305 3.19 -27.49 -26.15
C ALA A 305 2.11 -26.74 -26.96
N GLU A 306 0.85 -27.16 -26.87
CA GLU A 306 -0.29 -26.47 -27.50
C GLU A 306 -0.55 -25.12 -26.82
N MET A 307 -0.55 -25.07 -25.49
CA MET A 307 -0.72 -23.82 -24.73
C MET A 307 0.44 -22.85 -24.94
N ASP A 308 1.68 -23.32 -25.02
CA ASP A 308 2.87 -22.49 -25.29
C ASP A 308 2.79 -21.83 -26.68
N LYS A 309 2.30 -22.57 -27.69
CA LYS A 309 2.08 -22.00 -29.02
C LYS A 309 1.02 -20.89 -29.02
N LEU A 310 -0.08 -21.10 -28.31
CA LEU A 310 -1.14 -20.08 -28.16
C LEU A 310 -0.67 -18.89 -27.30
N TRP A 311 0.19 -19.14 -26.32
CA TRP A 311 0.85 -18.11 -25.52
C TRP A 311 1.78 -17.25 -26.39
N ASP A 312 2.57 -17.86 -27.28
CA ASP A 312 3.41 -17.15 -28.26
C ASP A 312 2.60 -16.27 -29.20
N GLU A 313 1.45 -16.75 -29.64
CA GLU A 313 0.53 -15.98 -30.44
C GLU A 313 -0.02 -14.76 -29.68
N ALA A 314 -0.46 -14.95 -28.43
CA ALA A 314 -0.89 -13.84 -27.58
C ALA A 314 0.24 -12.81 -27.33
N ARG A 315 1.48 -13.29 -27.14
CA ARG A 315 2.67 -12.42 -27.02
C ARG A 315 2.91 -11.58 -28.28
N ALA A 316 2.64 -12.14 -29.46
CA ALA A 316 2.79 -11.42 -30.73
C ALA A 316 1.73 -10.33 -30.87
N ALA A 317 0.49 -10.61 -30.49
CA ALA A 317 -0.62 -9.64 -30.51
C ALA A 317 -0.39 -8.45 -29.56
N ASP A 318 0.13 -8.68 -28.35
CA ASP A 318 0.48 -7.58 -27.41
C ASP A 318 1.47 -6.57 -28.03
N LYS A 319 2.39 -7.03 -28.89
CA LYS A 319 3.40 -6.17 -29.52
C LYS A 319 2.81 -5.32 -30.64
N THR A 320 1.74 -5.75 -31.28
CA THR A 320 1.07 -5.00 -32.35
C THR A 320 0.16 -3.91 -31.79
N ASP A 321 -0.48 -4.14 -30.64
CA ASP A 321 -1.37 -3.17 -29.99
C ASP A 321 -0.62 -2.10 -29.18
N GLY A 322 0.66 -2.34 -28.85
CA GLY A 322 1.55 -1.39 -28.15
C GLY A 322 2.31 -0.41 -29.05
N ALA A 323 2.03 -0.34 -30.36
CA ALA A 323 2.70 0.61 -31.25
C ALA A 323 2.25 2.05 -30.94
N PRO A 324 3.16 3.03 -30.77
CA PRO A 324 2.77 4.39 -30.46
C PRO A 324 1.95 4.96 -31.63
N VAL A 325 0.76 5.46 -31.31
CA VAL A 325 -0.03 6.30 -32.23
C VAL A 325 0.88 7.40 -32.73
N LYS A 326 1.19 7.40 -34.04
CA LYS A 326 1.90 8.50 -34.69
C LYS A 326 1.13 9.78 -34.35
N ARG A 327 1.74 10.67 -33.56
CA ARG A 327 1.26 12.05 -33.47
C ARG A 327 1.24 12.58 -34.89
N SER A 328 0.04 12.79 -35.43
CA SER A 328 -0.12 13.49 -36.69
C SER A 328 0.37 14.92 -36.45
N ASP A 329 1.43 15.29 -37.15
CA ASP A 329 1.85 16.68 -37.33
C ASP A 329 0.63 17.51 -37.74
N ARG A 330 0.21 18.42 -36.86
CA ARG A 330 -0.48 19.63 -37.28
C ARG A 330 0.53 20.76 -37.28
N SER A 331 1.17 20.91 -38.44
CA SER A 331 1.80 22.15 -38.88
C SER A 331 0.74 23.24 -39.04
N ASP A 332 1.01 24.38 -38.43
CA ASP A 332 0.76 25.77 -38.84
C ASP A 332 -0.63 26.20 -39.34
N GLY A 333 -1.12 27.28 -38.72
CA GLY A 333 -2.25 28.06 -39.22
C GLY A 333 -2.61 29.28 -38.36
N ILE A 334 -1.67 30.24 -38.25
CA ILE A 334 -1.80 31.67 -37.89
C ILE A 334 -2.35 32.02 -36.49
#